data_AF-A0A1Q7K6V7-F1
#
_entry.id   AF-A0A1Q7K6V7-F1
#
_cell.length_a   1.000
_cell.length_b   1.000
_cell.length_c   1.000
_cell.angle_alpha   90.00
_cell.angle_beta   90.00
_cell.angle_gamma   90.00
#
_symmetry.space_group_name_H-M   'P 1'
#
loop_
_entity.id
_entity.type
_entity.pdbx_description
1 polymer ?
#
loop_
_entity_poly.entity_id
_entity_poly.type
_entity_poly.pdbx_seq_one_letter_code
_entity_poly.pdbx_strand_id
1 'polypeptide(L)'
;MFGGRNGCEDEGHPAVSFIDEPWFLDLQKLNNEELMRMYTMISDRRYRFVKNAWYIPIGGDQRCPIMVAKGFRSPDTLDRMAEFQDTAKMLEGEFRNFIDAWDFGYITERDIENAILNILESRNIAITERS
;
A
#
# COMPACT_ATOMS: atom_id res chain seq x y z
N MET A 1 36.27 38.96 -15.75
CA MET A 1 34.92 39.06 -16.35
C MET A 1 34.76 37.93 -17.36
N PHE A 2 33.99 36.90 -17.02
CA PHE A 2 33.23 36.07 -17.96
C PHE A 2 32.07 35.49 -17.14
N GLY A 3 30.85 35.92 -17.46
CA GLY A 3 29.63 35.41 -16.86
C GLY A 3 29.14 34.18 -17.60
N GLY A 4 28.32 33.39 -16.91
CA GLY A 4 27.61 32.24 -17.48
C GLY A 4 26.72 31.62 -16.42
N ARG A 5 25.46 32.03 -16.40
CA ARG A 5 24.34 31.42 -15.66
C ARG A 5 24.38 29.89 -15.75
N ASN A 6 24.04 29.22 -14.66
CA ASN A 6 23.02 28.18 -14.68
C ASN A 6 22.38 28.12 -13.30
N GLY A 7 21.07 28.42 -13.28
CA GLY A 7 20.24 28.23 -12.11
C GLY A 7 20.10 26.74 -11.85
N CYS A 8 20.30 26.35 -10.60
CA CYS A 8 19.72 25.13 -10.09
C CYS A 8 18.25 25.47 -9.82
N GLU A 9 17.42 25.28 -10.84
CA GLU A 9 16.01 24.99 -10.61
C GLU A 9 15.99 23.71 -9.80
N ASP A 10 15.69 23.85 -8.51
CA ASP A 10 15.34 22.74 -7.64
C ASP A 10 14.04 22.17 -8.23
N GLU A 11 14.20 21.14 -9.05
CA GLU A 11 13.11 20.44 -9.71
C GLU A 11 12.18 19.93 -8.62
N GLY A 12 11.04 20.62 -8.49
CA GLY A 12 9.93 20.20 -7.65
C GLY A 12 9.65 18.74 -7.97
N HIS A 13 9.82 17.88 -6.97
CA HIS A 13 9.37 16.50 -7.04
C HIS A 13 7.93 16.54 -7.58
N PRO A 14 7.64 15.89 -8.72
CA PRO A 14 6.29 15.91 -9.24
C PRO A 14 5.40 15.32 -8.16
N ALA A 15 4.38 16.08 -7.75
CA ALA A 15 3.31 15.56 -6.92
C ALA A 15 2.79 14.31 -7.63
N VAL A 16 3.13 13.13 -7.10
CA VAL A 16 2.89 11.89 -7.81
C VAL A 16 1.37 11.72 -7.91
N SER A 17 0.83 11.93 -9.11
CA SER A 17 -0.60 11.85 -9.38
C SER A 17 -0.97 10.39 -9.57
N PHE A 18 -1.25 9.70 -8.47
CA PHE A 18 -1.68 8.29 -8.47
C PHE A 18 -3.16 8.11 -8.86
N ILE A 19 -3.89 9.19 -9.10
CA ILE A 19 -5.36 9.21 -9.07
C ILE A 19 -6.00 8.26 -10.11
N ASP A 20 -5.32 8.01 -11.24
CA ASP A 20 -5.81 7.15 -12.32
C ASP A 20 -5.10 5.79 -12.41
N GLU A 21 -4.20 5.48 -11.46
CA GLU A 21 -3.46 4.22 -11.46
C GLU A 21 -4.35 3.05 -10.98
N PRO A 22 -4.41 1.91 -11.69
CA PRO A 22 -5.25 0.78 -11.31
C PRO A 22 -5.00 0.25 -9.88
N TRP A 23 -3.76 0.28 -9.42
CA TRP A 23 -3.41 -0.12 -8.06
C TRP A 23 -3.94 0.86 -7.00
N PHE A 24 -4.05 2.14 -7.34
CA PHE A 24 -4.59 3.17 -6.44
C PHE A 24 -6.10 3.01 -6.28
N LEU A 25 -6.81 2.68 -7.36
CA LEU A 25 -8.24 2.32 -7.32
C LEU A 25 -8.50 1.09 -6.45
N ASP A 26 -7.61 0.09 -6.50
CA ASP A 26 -7.68 -1.06 -5.60
C ASP A 26 -7.51 -0.63 -4.14
N LEU A 27 -6.55 0.25 -3.85
CA LEU A 27 -6.32 0.77 -2.49
C LEU A 27 -7.54 1.56 -1.95
N GLN A 28 -8.25 2.29 -2.82
CA GLN A 28 -9.48 3.02 -2.46
C GLN A 28 -10.63 2.12 -2.00
N LYS A 29 -10.59 0.81 -2.25
CA LYS A 29 -11.59 -0.15 -1.75
C LYS A 29 -11.49 -0.38 -0.25
N LEU A 30 -10.33 -0.08 0.35
CA LEU A 30 -10.12 -0.23 1.80
C LEU A 30 -10.83 0.88 2.57
N ASN A 31 -11.41 0.54 3.72
CA ASN A 31 -11.98 1.53 4.64
C ASN A 31 -10.88 2.25 5.45
N ASN A 32 -11.26 3.31 6.18
CA ASN A 32 -10.28 4.13 6.91
C ASN A 32 -9.50 3.33 7.97
N GLU A 33 -10.13 2.39 8.67
CA GLU A 33 -9.44 1.56 9.68
C GLU A 33 -8.45 0.58 9.04
N GLU A 34 -8.80 0.02 7.88
CA GLU A 34 -7.92 -0.86 7.09
C GLU A 34 -6.71 -0.09 6.55
N LEU A 35 -6.93 1.12 6.02
CA LEU A 35 -5.87 2.02 5.56
C LEU A 35 -4.92 2.41 6.72
N MET A 36 -5.48 2.78 7.87
CA MET A 36 -4.68 3.17 9.03
C MET A 36 -3.84 2.01 9.59
N ARG A 37 -4.37 0.77 9.58
CA ARG A 37 -3.59 -0.42 9.96
C ARG A 37 -2.37 -0.60 9.05
N MET A 38 -2.55 -0.49 7.74
CA MET A 38 -1.46 -0.59 6.78
C MET A 38 -0.44 0.53 6.98
N TYR A 39 -0.91 1.78 7.07
CA TYR A 39 -0.07 2.95 7.28
C TYR A 39 0.80 2.84 8.52
N THR A 40 0.21 2.39 9.64
CA THR A 40 0.94 2.24 10.91
C THR A 40 2.05 1.19 10.77
N MET A 41 1.79 0.08 10.08
CA MET A 41 2.83 -0.93 9.85
C MET A 41 3.98 -0.43 8.97
N ILE A 42 3.69 0.39 7.95
CA ILE A 42 4.73 1.04 7.13
C ILE A 42 5.55 2.00 7.99
N SER A 43 4.84 2.89 8.69
CA SER A 43 5.43 4.02 9.44
C SER A 43 6.31 3.55 10.59
N ASP A 44 5.89 2.49 11.30
CA ASP A 44 6.64 1.96 12.44
C ASP A 44 7.97 1.32 12.03
N ARG A 45 8.15 0.94 10.76
CA ARG A 45 9.34 0.26 10.19
C ARG A 45 9.78 -1.01 10.91
N ARG A 46 8.98 -1.50 11.87
CA ARG A 46 9.21 -2.75 12.62
C ARG A 46 8.79 -3.98 11.83
N TYR A 47 7.97 -3.77 10.81
CA TYR A 47 7.49 -4.77 9.90
C TYR A 47 7.95 -4.40 8.50
N ARG A 48 8.41 -5.37 7.70
CA ARG A 48 8.74 -5.16 6.30
C ARG A 48 7.86 -6.04 5.45
N PHE A 49 7.19 -5.43 4.48
CA PHE A 49 6.43 -6.20 3.52
C PHE A 49 7.38 -7.01 2.64
N VAL A 50 7.04 -8.28 2.44
CA VAL A 50 7.79 -9.17 1.56
C VAL A 50 7.04 -9.30 0.25
N LYS A 51 7.79 -9.21 -0.86
CA LYS A 51 7.25 -9.47 -2.19
C LYS A 51 7.01 -10.97 -2.39
N ASN A 52 5.98 -11.32 -3.13
CA ASN A 52 5.60 -12.71 -3.44
C ASN A 52 5.27 -13.57 -2.21
N ALA A 53 4.98 -12.96 -1.05
CA ALA A 53 4.65 -13.66 0.19
C ALA A 53 3.13 -13.81 0.41
N TRP A 54 2.35 -13.69 -0.66
CA TRP A 54 0.88 -13.69 -0.63
C TRP A 54 0.27 -15.00 -0.16
N TYR A 55 0.84 -16.14 -0.55
CA TYR A 55 0.26 -17.46 -0.28
C TYR A 55 0.97 -18.24 0.81
N ILE A 56 2.24 -17.93 1.03
CA ILE A 56 3.12 -18.66 1.93
C ILE A 56 4.05 -17.63 2.59
N PRO A 57 3.86 -17.32 3.88
CA PRO A 57 4.85 -16.55 4.62
C PRO A 57 6.09 -17.43 4.86
N ILE A 58 7.28 -16.93 4.52
CA ILE A 58 8.54 -17.69 4.62
C ILE A 58 9.34 -17.21 5.84
N GLY A 59 9.19 -17.90 6.97
CA GLY A 59 10.09 -17.67 8.12
C GLY A 59 9.69 -16.51 9.04
N GLY A 60 8.39 -16.36 9.31
CA GLY A 60 7.86 -15.42 10.30
C GLY A 60 6.59 -14.73 9.83
N ASP A 61 6.28 -13.58 10.42
CA ASP A 61 5.20 -12.72 9.96
C ASP A 61 5.63 -12.01 8.66
N GLN A 62 5.13 -12.50 7.53
CA GLN A 62 5.44 -12.00 6.17
C GLN A 62 4.17 -11.86 5.31
N ARG A 63 3.10 -11.37 5.92
CA ARG A 63 1.91 -10.88 5.22
C ARG A 63 2.24 -9.76 4.23
N CYS A 64 1.51 -9.72 3.13
CA CYS A 64 1.49 -8.60 2.20
C CYS A 64 0.74 -7.37 2.79
N PRO A 65 0.83 -6.19 2.15
CA PRO A 65 0.16 -4.97 2.65
C PRO A 65 -1.35 -5.12 2.83
N ILE A 66 -2.05 -5.73 1.87
CA ILE A 66 -3.52 -5.88 1.91
C ILE A 66 -3.96 -6.82 3.05
N MET A 67 -3.23 -7.91 3.30
CA MET A 67 -3.54 -8.81 4.41
C MET A 67 -3.39 -8.10 5.77
N VAL A 68 -2.37 -7.25 5.90
CA VAL A 68 -2.21 -6.40 7.09
C VAL A 68 -3.37 -5.43 7.23
N ALA A 69 -3.75 -4.73 6.14
CA ALA A 69 -4.91 -3.83 6.15
C ALA A 69 -6.18 -4.53 6.62
N LYS A 70 -6.46 -5.72 6.08
CA LYS A 70 -7.63 -6.52 6.48
C LYS A 70 -7.52 -7.10 7.89
N GLY A 71 -6.32 -7.13 8.48
CA GLY A 71 -6.07 -7.64 9.83
C GLY A 71 -5.95 -9.15 9.92
N PHE A 72 -5.71 -9.82 8.79
CA PHE A 72 -5.42 -11.25 8.80
C PHE A 72 -4.10 -11.49 9.51
N ARG A 73 -4.00 -12.57 10.27
CA ARG A 73 -2.78 -12.96 10.97
C ARG A 73 -2.00 -13.96 10.12
N SER A 74 -0.68 -14.02 10.33
CA SER A 74 0.10 -15.11 9.75
C SER A 74 -0.35 -16.45 10.32
N PRO A 75 -0.44 -17.49 9.48
CA PRO A 75 -0.74 -18.84 9.92
C PRO A 75 0.39 -19.39 10.79
N ASP A 76 0.02 -19.96 11.94
CA ASP A 76 0.88 -20.64 12.90
C ASP A 76 0.63 -22.16 12.96
N THR A 77 -0.38 -22.64 12.24
CA THR A 77 -0.72 -24.07 12.09
C THR A 77 -1.00 -24.41 10.62
N LEU A 78 -0.97 -25.71 10.28
CA LEU A 78 -1.29 -26.18 8.92
C LEU A 78 -2.76 -25.91 8.54
N ASP A 79 -3.70 -26.05 9.47
CA ASP A 79 -5.12 -25.76 9.20
C ASP A 79 -5.33 -24.28 8.91
N ARG A 80 -4.69 -23.40 9.69
CA ARG A 80 -4.72 -21.95 9.44
C ARG A 80 -3.99 -21.56 8.16
N MET A 81 -3.03 -22.36 7.70
CA MET A 81 -2.38 -22.15 6.40
C MET A 81 -3.38 -22.34 5.25
N ALA A 82 -4.25 -23.34 5.31
CA ALA A 82 -5.28 -23.53 4.30
C ALA A 82 -6.26 -22.35 4.25
N GLU A 83 -6.77 -21.92 5.42
CA GLU A 83 -7.65 -20.73 5.53
C GLU A 83 -6.96 -19.45 5.03
N PHE A 84 -5.68 -19.30 5.36
CA PHE A 84 -4.87 -18.18 4.89
C PHE A 84 -4.73 -18.18 3.36
N GLN A 85 -4.47 -19.33 2.74
CA GLN A 85 -4.35 -19.46 1.29
C GLN A 85 -5.66 -19.19 0.56
N ASP A 86 -6.79 -19.65 1.10
CA ASP A 86 -8.10 -19.39 0.52
C ASP A 86 -8.46 -17.90 0.61
N THR A 87 -8.17 -17.29 1.76
CA THR A 87 -8.30 -15.84 1.95
C THR A 87 -7.40 -15.06 0.99
N ALA A 88 -6.15 -15.50 0.83
CA ALA A 88 -5.19 -14.88 -0.08
C ALA A 88 -5.73 -14.86 -1.52
N LYS A 89 -6.26 -15.97 -2.02
CA LYS A 89 -6.84 -16.07 -3.37
C LYS A 89 -8.03 -15.14 -3.57
N MET A 90 -8.90 -15.03 -2.57
CA MET A 90 -10.05 -14.12 -2.62
C MET A 90 -9.58 -12.66 -2.73
N LEU A 91 -8.66 -12.24 -1.84
CA LEU A 91 -8.10 -10.89 -1.85
C LEU A 91 -7.31 -10.61 -3.13
N GLU A 92 -6.66 -11.63 -3.70
CA GLU A 92 -5.93 -11.49 -4.95
C GLU A 92 -6.83 -11.16 -6.14
N GLY A 93 -8.07 -11.66 -6.14
CA GLY A 93 -9.08 -11.24 -7.11
C GLY A 93 -9.52 -9.79 -6.90
N GLU A 94 -9.70 -9.37 -5.64
CA GLU A 94 -10.21 -8.04 -5.31
C GLU A 94 -9.19 -6.91 -5.47
N PHE A 95 -7.90 -7.20 -5.25
CA PHE A 95 -6.82 -6.22 -5.18
C PHE A 95 -5.70 -6.50 -6.18
N ARG A 96 -5.98 -7.27 -7.24
CA ARG A 96 -4.99 -7.75 -8.22
C ARG A 96 -3.97 -6.69 -8.66
N ASN A 97 -4.44 -5.50 -9.05
CA ASN A 97 -3.55 -4.49 -9.61
C ASN A 97 -2.59 -3.94 -8.56
N PHE A 98 -3.06 -3.80 -7.32
CA PHE A 98 -2.20 -3.43 -6.19
C PHE A 98 -1.13 -4.49 -5.93
N ILE A 99 -1.52 -5.76 -5.97
CA ILE A 99 -0.62 -6.89 -5.72
C ILE A 99 0.49 -6.92 -6.76
N ASP A 100 0.10 -6.89 -8.03
CA ASP A 100 1.04 -6.96 -9.14
C ASP A 100 1.97 -5.74 -9.08
N ALA A 101 1.44 -4.54 -8.81
CA ALA A 101 2.26 -3.33 -8.65
C ALA A 101 3.31 -3.47 -7.55
N TRP A 102 2.93 -4.03 -6.39
CA TRP A 102 3.84 -4.26 -5.27
C TRP A 102 4.89 -5.33 -5.59
N ASP A 103 4.45 -6.51 -6.05
CA ASP A 103 5.32 -7.67 -6.26
C ASP A 103 6.30 -7.46 -7.41
N PHE A 104 5.89 -6.79 -8.49
CA PHE A 104 6.80 -6.39 -9.57
C PHE A 104 7.63 -5.14 -9.24
N GLY A 105 7.35 -4.46 -8.12
CA GLY A 105 8.11 -3.30 -7.66
C GLY A 105 7.82 -2.01 -8.43
N TYR A 106 6.64 -1.90 -9.05
CA TYR A 106 6.15 -0.66 -9.63
C TYR A 106 5.79 0.38 -8.57
N ILE A 107 5.48 -0.06 -7.34
CA ILE A 107 5.25 0.80 -6.19
C ILE A 107 6.14 0.40 -5.01
N THR A 108 6.44 1.38 -4.16
CA THR A 108 7.21 1.23 -2.93
C THR A 108 6.34 1.44 -1.70
N GLU A 109 6.87 1.12 -0.51
CA GLU A 109 6.17 1.40 0.75
C GLU A 109 5.85 2.90 0.91
N ARG A 110 6.72 3.78 0.38
CA ARG A 110 6.50 5.24 0.38
C ARG A 110 5.36 5.66 -0.55
N ASP A 111 5.22 5.02 -1.70
CA ASP A 111 4.11 5.29 -2.61
C ASP A 111 2.78 4.88 -1.97
N ILE A 112 2.77 3.73 -1.30
CA ILE A 112 1.60 3.24 -0.54
C ILE A 112 1.28 4.21 0.60
N GLU A 113 2.27 4.66 1.37
CA GLU A 113 2.10 5.63 2.46
C GLU A 113 1.47 6.94 1.97
N ASN A 114 2.02 7.53 0.90
CA ASN A 114 1.49 8.75 0.30
C ASN A 114 0.07 8.56 -0.24
N ALA A 115 -0.20 7.43 -0.89
CA ALA A 115 -1.52 7.11 -1.42
C ALA A 115 -2.56 6.98 -0.30
N ILE A 116 -2.22 6.34 0.82
CA ILE A 116 -3.10 6.26 1.99
C ILE A 116 -3.45 7.65 2.50
N LEU A 117 -2.45 8.53 2.68
CA LEU A 117 -2.67 9.90 3.16
C LEU A 117 -3.60 10.67 2.22
N ASN A 118 -3.38 10.60 0.91
CA ASN A 118 -4.22 11.25 -0.09
C ASN A 118 -5.68 10.74 -0.05
N ILE A 119 -5.89 9.43 0.15
CA ILE A 119 -7.23 8.85 0.25
C ILE A 119 -7.94 9.35 1.51
N LEU A 120 -7.25 9.36 2.64
CA LEU A 120 -7.82 9.82 3.92
C LEU A 120 -8.16 11.31 3.89
N GLU A 121 -7.27 12.14 3.32
CA GLU A 121 -7.50 13.58 3.14
C GLU A 121 -8.71 13.83 2.22
N SER A 122 -8.75 13.18 1.06
CA SER A 122 -9.87 13.28 0.11
C SER A 122 -11.21 12.90 0.76
N ARG A 123 -11.22 11.82 1.55
CA ARG A 123 -12.43 11.39 2.27
C ARG A 123 -12.85 12.38 3.35
N ASN A 124 -11.91 12.98 4.07
CA ASN A 124 -12.21 13.98 5.09
C ASN A 124 -12.81 15.25 4.48
N ILE A 125 -12.23 15.77 3.39
CA ILE A 125 -12.76 16.94 2.68
C ILE A 125 -14.19 16.68 2.21
N ALA A 126 -14.44 15.50 1.61
CA ALA A 126 -15.77 15.12 1.14
C ALA A 126 -16.82 15.03 2.26
N ILE A 127 -16.42 14.71 3.49
CA ILE A 127 -17.31 14.73 4.67
C ILE A 127 -17.61 16.18 5.07
N THR A 128 -16.58 17.03 5.14
CA THR A 128 -16.71 18.45 5.53
C THR A 128 -17.57 19.25 4.55
N GLU A 129 -17.46 19.00 3.24
CA GLU A 129 -18.29 19.67 2.21
C GLU A 129 -19.75 19.21 2.19
N ARG A 130 -20.05 18.05 2.77
CA ARG A 130 -21.41 17.49 2.87
C ARG A 130 -22.08 17.77 4.23
N SER A 131 -21.37 18.41 5.16
CA SER A 131 -21.84 18.76 6.51
C SER A 131 -22.34 20.20 6.57
#